data_AF-A0A7C6ZAA1-F1
#
_entry.id   AF-A0A7C6ZAA1-F1
#
_cell.length_a   1.000
_cell.length_b   1.000
_cell.length_c   1.000
_cell.angle_alpha   90.00
_cell.angle_beta   90.00
_cell.angle_gamma   90.00
#
_symmetry.space_group_name_H-M   'P 1'
#
loop_
_entity.id
_entity.type
_entity.pdbx_description
1 polymer ?
#
loop_
_entity_poly.entity_id
_entity_poly.type
_entity_poly.pdbx_seq_one_letter_code
_entity_poly.pdbx_strand_id
1 'polypeptide(L)' 'MTPAPSVLHQRVSGRIEKALRQWVDDHQLGEVYDAPVDVVLSEHNVVQPDILYVCEDRLGIVVVSSPNG' A
#
# COMPACT_ATOMS: atom_id res chain seq x y z
N MET A 1 5.80 5.41 17.54
CA MET A 1 4.40 5.88 17.41
C MET A 1 4.39 7.06 16.47
N THR A 2 3.85 6.89 15.26
CA THR A 2 3.60 7.99 14.32
C THR A 2 2.19 8.51 14.59
N PRO A 3 1.97 9.84 14.70
CA PRO A 3 0.64 10.38 14.94
C PRO A 3 -0.33 10.02 13.79
N ALA A 4 -1.62 9.98 14.10
CA ALA A 4 -2.64 9.78 13.09
C ALA A 4 -2.53 10.84 11.97
N PRO A 5 -2.75 10.44 10.70
CA PRO A 5 -2.63 11.36 9.58
C PRO A 5 -3.66 12.49 9.64
N SER A 6 -3.24 13.69 9.25
CA SER A 6 -4.15 14.84 9.16
C SER A 6 -5.20 14.65 8.04
N VAL A 7 -6.31 15.36 8.12
CA VAL A 7 -7.33 15.37 7.04
C VAL A 7 -6.74 15.80 5.69
N LEU A 8 -5.76 16.71 5.70
CA LEU A 8 -5.07 17.12 4.47
C LEU A 8 -4.24 15.97 3.89
N HIS A 9 -3.50 15.25 4.73
CA HIS A 9 -2.73 14.07 4.32
C HIS A 9 -3.66 13.01 3.70
N GLN A 10 -4.76 12.69 4.38
CA GLN A 10 -5.76 11.73 3.89
C GLN A 10 -6.36 12.15 2.54
N ARG A 11 -6.70 13.44 2.36
CA ARG A 11 -7.25 13.96 1.11
C ARG A 11 -6.25 13.87 -0.05
N VAL A 12 -4.98 14.16 0.21
CA VAL A 12 -3.93 14.09 -0.81
C VAL A 12 -3.65 12.63 -1.16
N SER A 13 -3.47 11.76 -0.16
CA SER A 13 -3.21 10.33 -0.35
C SER A 13 -4.34 9.68 -1.16
N GLY A 14 -5.60 9.84 -0.75
CA GLY A 14 -6.74 9.23 -1.45
C GLY A 14 -6.94 9.73 -2.89
N ARG A 15 -6.48 10.95 -3.23
CA ARG A 15 -6.50 11.43 -4.63
C ARG A 15 -5.43 10.74 -5.48
N ILE A 16 -4.23 10.56 -4.92
CA ILE A 16 -3.12 9.87 -5.59
C ILE A 16 -3.48 8.40 -5.76
N GLU A 17 -3.95 7.75 -4.70
CA GLU A 17 -4.37 6.35 -4.71
C GLU A 17 -5.45 6.11 -5.75
N LYS A 18 -6.51 6.94 -5.77
CA LYS A 18 -7.58 6.83 -6.77
C LYS A 18 -7.06 6.92 -8.20
N ALA A 19 -6.20 7.90 -8.50
CA ALA A 19 -5.68 8.10 -9.85
C ALA A 19 -4.76 6.93 -10.27
N LEU A 20 -3.92 6.45 -9.35
CA LEU A 20 -3.00 5.35 -9.60
C LEU A 20 -3.75 4.02 -9.76
N ARG A 21 -4.70 3.72 -8.87
CA ARG A 21 -5.53 2.52 -8.91
C ARG A 21 -6.31 2.43 -10.21
N GLN A 22 -6.97 3.52 -10.63
CA GLN A 22 -7.67 3.57 -11.91
C GLN A 22 -6.75 3.17 -13.08
N TRP A 23 -5.54 3.75 -13.14
CA TRP A 23 -4.59 3.43 -14.19
C TRP A 23 -4.14 1.97 -14.16
N VAL A 24 -3.82 1.46 -12.97
CA VAL A 24 -3.34 0.07 -12.77
C VAL A 24 -4.42 -0.94 -13.15
N ASP A 25 -5.66 -0.70 -12.72
CA ASP A 25 -6.81 -1.57 -12.99
C ASP A 25 -7.16 -1.59 -14.49
N ASP A 26 -7.24 -0.41 -15.13
CA ASP A 26 -7.59 -0.28 -16.55
C ASP A 26 -6.58 -0.98 -17.48
N HIS A 27 -5.33 -1.10 -17.05
CA HIS A 27 -4.24 -1.69 -17.82
C HIS A 27 -3.80 -3.07 -17.30
N GLN A 28 -4.47 -3.60 -16.26
CA GLN A 28 -4.15 -4.89 -15.63
C GLN A 28 -2.67 -5.01 -15.24
N LEU A 29 -2.14 -3.98 -14.58
CA LEU A 29 -0.69 -3.87 -14.29
C LEU A 29 -0.29 -4.47 -12.93
N GLY A 30 -1.24 -4.79 -12.07
CA GLY A 30 -1.01 -5.32 -10.72
C GLY A 30 -2.01 -4.75 -9.72
N GLU A 31 -1.54 -4.42 -8.51
CA GLU A 31 -2.38 -4.00 -7.39
C GLU A 31 -1.84 -2.74 -6.71
N VAL A 32 -2.75 -1.92 -6.17
CA VAL A 32 -2.43 -0.74 -5.36
C VAL A 32 -2.96 -0.96 -3.93
N TYR A 33 -2.18 -0.59 -2.92
CA TYR A 33 -2.55 -0.64 -1.50
C TYR A 33 -2.31 0.72 -0.85
N ASP A 34 -3.07 1.02 0.20
CA ASP A 34 -2.92 2.20 1.05
C ASP A 34 -2.59 1.82 2.50
N ALA A 35 -2.17 2.80 3.29
CA ALA A 35 -1.89 2.60 4.71
C ALA A 35 -3.17 2.28 5.52
N PRO A 36 -3.10 1.40 6.54
CA PRO A 36 -1.91 0.72 7.01
C PRO A 36 -1.62 -0.58 6.24
N VAL A 37 -0.38 -0.73 5.77
CA VAL A 37 0.17 -1.97 5.19
C VAL A 37 1.64 -2.10 5.58
N ASP A 38 2.05 -3.28 6.05
CA ASP A 38 3.44 -3.55 6.40
C ASP A 38 4.24 -3.98 5.16
N VAL A 39 5.36 -3.30 4.91
CA VAL A 39 6.35 -3.70 3.91
C VAL A 39 7.61 -4.15 4.62
N VAL A 40 7.83 -5.47 4.65
CA VAL A 40 8.99 -6.11 5.25
C VAL A 40 10.16 -6.06 4.26
N LEU A 41 11.11 -5.15 4.48
CA LEU A 41 12.32 -5.03 3.66
C LEU A 41 13.44 -5.97 4.14
N SER A 42 13.45 -6.29 5.44
CA SER A 42 14.33 -7.28 6.10
C SER A 42 13.78 -7.63 7.49
N GLU A 43 14.42 -8.56 8.19
CA GLU A 43 14.08 -8.93 9.57
C GLU A 43 13.98 -7.73 10.55
N HIS A 44 14.77 -6.68 10.31
CA HIS A 44 14.83 -5.51 11.19
C HIS A 44 14.27 -4.22 10.57
N ASN A 45 13.74 -4.29 9.35
CA ASN A 45 13.22 -3.11 8.65
C ASN A 45 11.83 -3.39 8.09
N VAL A 46 10.82 -2.90 8.81
CA VAL A 46 9.42 -2.88 8.39
C VAL A 46 9.00 -1.42 8.29
N VAL A 47 8.41 -1.06 7.15
CA VAL A 47 7.91 0.30 6.89
C VAL A 47 6.42 0.26 6.57
N GLN A 48 5.72 1.36 6.82
CA GLN A 48 4.32 1.55 6.42
C GLN A 48 4.25 2.73 5.44
N PRO A 49 4.23 2.48 4.13
CA PRO A 49 4.06 3.54 3.13
C PRO A 49 2.61 4.04 3.13
N ASP A 50 2.40 5.29 2.72
CA ASP A 50 1.05 5.84 2.54
C ASP A 50 0.29 5.17 1.38
N ILE A 51 1.00 4.86 0.28
CA ILE A 51 0.49 4.22 -0.93
C ILE A 51 1.61 3.31 -1.49
N LEU A 52 1.24 2.11 -1.93
CA LEU A 52 2.12 1.11 -2.52
C LEU A 52 1.50 0.58 -3.83
N TYR A 53 2.33 0.36 -4.85
CA TYR A 53 1.96 -0.39 -6.05
C TYR A 53 2.83 -1.64 -6.14
N VAL A 54 2.20 -2.78 -6.42
CA VAL A 54 2.86 -4.06 -6.68
C VAL A 54 2.49 -4.49 -8.09
N CYS A 55 3.48 -4.64 -8.97
CA CYS A 55 3.23 -5.09 -10.34
C CYS A 55 2.79 -6.55 -10.40
N GLU A 56 2.04 -6.91 -11.45
CA GLU A 56 1.44 -8.22 -11.69
C GLU A 56 2.43 -9.38 -11.45
N ASP A 57 3.61 -9.34 -12.07
CA ASP A 57 4.65 -10.37 -11.96
C ASP A 57 5.24 -10.52 -10.54
N ARG A 58 4.91 -9.60 -9.62
CA ARG A 58 5.36 -9.59 -8.23
C ARG A 58 4.24 -9.83 -7.24
N LEU A 59 2.99 -10.02 -7.65
CA LEU A 59 1.86 -10.23 -6.73
C LEU A 59 2.07 -11.45 -5.80
N GLY A 60 2.90 -12.42 -6.20
CA GLY A 60 3.29 -13.55 -5.36
C GLY A 60 4.03 -13.19 -4.05
N ILE A 61 4.48 -11.93 -3.87
CA ILE A 61 5.07 -11.46 -2.60
C ILE A 61 4.02 -10.96 -1.60
N VAL A 62 2.78 -10.75 -2.02
CA VAL A 62 1.71 -10.26 -1.15
C VAL A 62 1.18 -11.43 -0.31
N VAL A 63 1.17 -11.27 1.00
CA VAL A 63 0.71 -12.28 1.94
C VAL A 63 -0.42 -11.74 2.81
N VAL A 64 -1.43 -12.56 3.07
CA VAL A 64 -2.46 -12.24 4.05
C VAL A 64 -1.95 -12.62 5.43
N SER A 65 -1.73 -11.64 6.31
CA SER A 65 -1.46 -11.93 7.71
C SER A 65 -2.72 -12.50 8.37
N SER A 66 -2.59 -13.65 9.03
CA SER A 66 -3.68 -14.20 9.85
C SER A 66 -3.85 -13.36 11.12
N PRO A 67 -5.07 -13.11 11.63
CA PRO A 67 -5.29 -12.16 12.73
C PRO A 67 -4.84 -12.65 14.11
N ASN A 68 -3.99 -13.67 14.24
CA ASN A 68 -3.59 -14.22 15.54
C ASN A 68 -2.16 -14.76 15.54
N GLY A 69 -1.32 -14.05 16.30
CA GLY A 69 -0.03 -14.45 16.85
C GLY A 69 0.28 -13.50 17.99
#